data_AF-A0A7X1Z7G8-F1
#
_entry.id   AF-A0A7X1Z7G8-F1
#
_cell.length_a   1.000
_cell.length_b   1.000
_cell.length_c   1.000
_cell.angle_alpha   90.00
_cell.angle_beta   90.00
_cell.angle_gamma   90.00
#
_symmetry.space_group_name_H-M   'P 1'
#
loop_
_entity.id
_entity.type
_entity.pdbx_description
1 polymer ?
#
loop_
_entity_poly.entity_id
_entity_poly.type
_entity_poly.pdbx_seq_one_letter_code
_entity_poly.pdbx_strand_id
1 'polypeptide(L)'
;MDEKNQVKRKLKQRHITMIALGGTIGTGLFLTSGATISQAGPFGSVLAYVFIGIMVYFVMTSLGEMATYFPTSGSFSDYGSRYVDPAFGFALGWNYWLNGAITIAVDLTTAGLITQFWFPHVHAWIFSGVATLLIFVINILSVRAFGETEYWLSTIKVITIFLFLVVGIAIIWASLTGKYDANLVVKNLTVGNHGFVGGLTGFIGVLLIAGFSFQGTELLGVTAGESENPEQTIPKAMNSIFWRILLFYIFTIIVIAAVINYKDPRLLNPNSTAVMSPFTIVFKKIGFAFAASVMNAVILTSVVSSANSVMYASTRILYALGQDHGAPKMFGRTAKNGIPVLALLATSVVCFITFLTGIFGTQIYLFLVDLSSLTGFLAWLGISISHIRFRRAYVVQGGKIDALPYKAKWFPFGPLLALLMTAAIMINLDPAQLFSAQWGQALATYAALPVFILLYFGYKWTHNTKIIPLEAIDLRREK
;
A
#
# COMPACT_ATOMS: atom_id res chain seq x y z
N MET A 1 28.88 -9.62 15.93
CA MET A 1 27.69 -8.74 15.93
C MET A 1 27.00 -8.99 17.27
N ASP A 2 27.00 -8.02 18.19
CA ASP A 2 26.45 -8.25 19.54
C ASP A 2 24.92 -8.47 19.48
N GLU A 3 24.42 -9.51 20.17
CA GLU A 3 22.98 -9.84 20.32
C GLU A 3 22.09 -8.66 20.78
N LYS A 4 22.69 -7.55 21.24
CA LYS A 4 21.98 -6.37 21.78
C LYS A 4 21.27 -5.52 20.74
N ASN A 5 21.59 -5.62 19.45
CA ASN A 5 21.02 -4.77 18.38
C ASN A 5 20.32 -5.58 17.29
N GLN A 6 19.43 -6.52 17.65
CA GLN A 6 18.63 -7.27 16.67
C GLN A 6 17.13 -7.18 16.98
N VAL A 7 16.32 -7.20 15.92
CA VAL A 7 14.87 -7.35 16.02
C VAL A 7 14.53 -8.79 16.44
N LYS A 8 13.52 -8.95 17.30
CA LYS A 8 13.15 -10.28 17.82
C LYS A 8 12.24 -11.02 16.85
N ARG A 9 12.64 -12.21 16.42
CA ARG A 9 11.82 -13.15 15.63
C ARG A 9 10.73 -13.78 16.51
N LYS A 10 9.59 -13.10 16.69
CA LYS A 10 8.47 -13.56 17.55
C LYS A 10 7.11 -13.61 16.84
N LEU A 11 7.07 -13.37 15.53
CA LEU A 11 5.85 -13.39 14.74
C LEU A 11 5.57 -14.82 14.26
N LYS A 12 4.43 -15.37 14.70
CA LYS A 12 3.98 -16.70 14.25
C LYS A 12 3.46 -16.62 12.82
N GLN A 13 3.39 -17.77 12.14
CA GLN A 13 2.80 -17.87 10.79
C GLN A 13 1.42 -17.19 10.67
N ARG A 14 0.56 -17.35 11.69
CA ARG A 14 -0.77 -16.71 11.71
C ARG A 14 -0.68 -15.17 11.73
N HIS A 15 0.31 -14.63 12.44
CA HIS A 15 0.52 -13.19 12.55
C HIS A 15 0.97 -12.66 11.20
N ILE A 16 1.98 -13.27 10.58
CA ILE A 16 2.52 -12.84 9.29
C ILE A 16 1.46 -12.86 8.20
N THR A 17 0.68 -13.94 8.15
CA THR A 17 -0.42 -14.07 7.17
C THR A 17 -1.45 -12.97 7.36
N MET A 18 -1.85 -12.68 8.60
CA MET A 18 -2.85 -11.66 8.91
C MET A 18 -2.29 -10.25 8.79
N ILE A 19 -1.05 -9.97 9.16
CA ILE A 19 -0.39 -8.67 8.93
C ILE A 19 -0.35 -8.37 7.44
N ALA A 20 0.01 -9.35 6.62
CA ALA A 20 0.00 -9.21 5.17
C ALA A 20 -1.41 -9.15 4.56
N LEU A 21 -2.47 -9.48 5.31
CA LEU A 21 -3.86 -9.30 4.89
C LEU A 21 -4.40 -7.93 5.36
N GLY A 22 -4.17 -7.58 6.61
CA GLY A 22 -4.64 -6.37 7.27
C GLY A 22 -3.95 -5.12 6.79
N GLY A 23 -2.65 -5.19 6.51
CA GLY A 23 -1.86 -4.05 6.06
C GLY A 23 -2.30 -3.52 4.70
N THR A 24 -2.82 -4.40 3.83
CA THR A 24 -3.26 -4.06 2.46
C THR A 24 -4.70 -3.54 2.44
N ILE A 25 -5.49 -3.90 3.45
CA ILE A 25 -6.90 -3.51 3.56
C ILE A 25 -6.98 -2.28 4.48
N GLY A 26 -7.11 -1.10 3.87
CA GLY A 26 -7.10 0.17 4.58
C GLY A 26 -7.82 1.28 3.84
N THR A 27 -7.33 2.50 4.04
CA THR A 27 -7.87 3.73 3.46
C THR A 27 -8.10 3.63 1.97
N GLY A 28 -7.19 2.99 1.24
CA GLY A 28 -7.28 2.94 -0.21
C GLY A 28 -8.53 2.20 -0.69
N LEU A 29 -8.76 0.99 -0.15
CA LEU A 29 -9.96 0.23 -0.48
C LEU A 29 -11.24 0.91 0.03
N PHE A 30 -11.23 1.38 1.29
CA PHE A 30 -12.46 1.81 1.95
C PHE A 30 -12.87 3.26 1.66
N LEU A 31 -11.93 4.18 1.41
CA LEU A 31 -12.23 5.59 1.19
C LEU A 31 -11.88 6.03 -0.23
N THR A 32 -10.65 5.75 -0.69
CA THR A 32 -10.18 6.29 -1.98
C THR A 32 -10.78 5.57 -3.19
N SER A 33 -11.33 4.38 -3.02
CA SER A 33 -12.22 3.74 -4.03
C SER A 33 -13.37 4.66 -4.46
N GLY A 34 -13.86 5.52 -3.56
CA GLY A 34 -14.87 6.52 -3.88
C GLY A 34 -14.35 7.58 -4.85
N ALA A 35 -13.08 7.99 -4.72
CA ALA A 35 -12.43 8.90 -5.65
C ALA A 35 -12.14 8.26 -7.00
N THR A 36 -11.77 6.98 -7.03
CA THR A 36 -11.61 6.24 -8.30
C THR A 36 -12.95 6.18 -9.06
N ILE A 37 -14.05 5.84 -8.38
CA ILE A 37 -15.37 5.76 -9.01
C ILE A 37 -15.87 7.13 -9.43
N SER A 38 -15.74 8.14 -8.59
CA SER A 38 -16.21 9.50 -8.89
C SER A 38 -15.55 10.08 -10.14
N GLN A 39 -14.25 9.81 -10.35
CA GLN A 39 -13.46 10.39 -11.43
C GLN A 39 -13.46 9.57 -12.72
N ALA A 40 -13.40 8.23 -12.65
CA ALA A 40 -13.32 7.36 -13.83
C ALA A 40 -14.64 6.68 -14.19
N GLY A 41 -15.66 6.79 -13.34
CA GLY A 41 -16.92 6.08 -13.51
C GLY A 41 -16.83 4.59 -13.13
N PRO A 42 -17.93 3.84 -13.28
CA PRO A 42 -18.02 2.46 -12.84
C PRO A 42 -17.14 1.51 -13.66
N PHE A 43 -17.09 1.62 -15.00
CA PHE A 43 -16.24 0.74 -15.81
C PHE A 43 -14.78 1.18 -15.78
N GLY A 44 -14.52 2.49 -15.79
CA GLY A 44 -13.17 3.04 -15.66
C GLY A 44 -12.51 2.63 -14.34
N SER A 45 -13.24 2.68 -13.21
CA SER A 45 -12.73 2.26 -11.90
C SER A 45 -12.44 0.75 -11.82
N VAL A 46 -13.34 -0.09 -12.35
CA VAL A 46 -13.11 -1.55 -12.43
C VAL A 46 -11.89 -1.86 -13.29
N LEU A 47 -11.76 -1.22 -14.46
CA LEU A 47 -10.61 -1.40 -15.32
C LEU A 47 -9.31 -0.96 -14.64
N ALA A 48 -9.33 0.16 -13.89
CA ALA A 48 -8.16 0.64 -13.13
C ALA A 48 -7.73 -0.38 -12.07
N TYR A 49 -8.67 -0.94 -11.32
CA TYR A 49 -8.39 -1.96 -10.30
C TYR A 49 -7.90 -3.28 -10.90
N VAL A 50 -8.43 -3.69 -12.05
CA VAL A 50 -7.93 -4.88 -12.78
C VAL A 50 -6.51 -4.63 -13.29
N PHE A 51 -6.25 -3.47 -13.89
CA PHE A 51 -4.94 -3.09 -14.40
C PHE A 51 -3.89 -3.09 -13.28
N ILE A 52 -4.15 -2.39 -12.18
CA ILE A 52 -3.25 -2.37 -11.02
C ILE A 52 -3.14 -3.76 -10.37
N GLY A 53 -4.24 -4.52 -10.28
CA GLY A 53 -4.23 -5.87 -9.74
C GLY A 53 -3.31 -6.82 -10.51
N ILE A 54 -3.28 -6.75 -11.84
CA ILE A 54 -2.35 -7.52 -12.68
C ILE A 54 -0.90 -7.13 -12.36
N MET A 55 -0.60 -5.84 -12.27
CA MET A 55 0.73 -5.33 -11.94
C MET A 55 1.18 -5.84 -10.56
N VAL A 56 0.35 -5.68 -9.53
CA VAL A 56 0.63 -6.10 -8.16
C VAL A 56 0.85 -7.60 -8.07
N TYR A 57 0.07 -8.41 -8.77
CA TYR A 57 0.28 -9.85 -8.82
C TYR A 57 1.71 -10.20 -9.28
N PHE A 58 2.18 -9.58 -10.36
CA PHE A 58 3.53 -9.82 -10.86
C PHE A 58 4.62 -9.27 -9.93
N VAL A 59 4.45 -8.07 -9.37
CA VAL A 59 5.40 -7.52 -8.37
C VAL A 59 5.50 -8.44 -7.16
N MET A 60 4.38 -8.93 -6.65
CA MET A 60 4.37 -9.76 -5.44
C MET A 60 4.93 -11.16 -5.67
N THR A 61 4.67 -11.78 -6.83
CA THR A 61 5.34 -13.05 -7.16
C THR A 61 6.86 -12.87 -7.30
N SER A 62 7.30 -11.72 -7.82
CA SER A 62 8.73 -11.35 -7.90
C SER A 62 9.35 -11.19 -6.51
N LEU A 63 8.65 -10.46 -5.63
CA LEU A 63 9.06 -10.26 -4.23
C LEU A 63 9.09 -11.59 -3.46
N GLY A 64 8.07 -12.44 -3.63
CA GLY A 64 7.97 -13.72 -2.95
C GLY A 64 9.11 -14.68 -3.25
N GLU A 65 9.62 -14.67 -4.50
CA GLU A 65 10.79 -15.47 -4.88
C GLU A 65 12.07 -14.98 -4.19
N MET A 66 12.30 -13.66 -4.17
CA MET A 66 13.47 -13.10 -3.48
C MET A 66 13.36 -13.25 -1.95
N ALA A 67 12.18 -13.02 -1.38
CA ALA A 67 11.94 -13.08 0.07
C ALA A 67 11.97 -14.50 0.65
N THR A 68 11.71 -15.51 -0.16
CA THR A 68 11.91 -16.92 0.24
C THR A 68 13.36 -17.35 0.10
N TYR A 69 14.09 -16.82 -0.87
CA TYR A 69 15.50 -17.15 -1.08
C TYR A 69 16.43 -16.46 -0.07
N PHE A 70 16.18 -15.18 0.20
CA PHE A 70 16.92 -14.35 1.14
C PHE A 70 15.95 -13.57 2.03
N PRO A 71 15.47 -14.17 3.14
CA PRO A 71 14.55 -13.51 4.07
C PRO A 71 15.31 -12.45 4.88
N THR A 72 14.98 -11.19 4.66
CA THR A 72 15.60 -10.05 5.36
C THR A 72 14.58 -8.97 5.69
N SER A 73 14.85 -8.19 6.75
CA SER A 73 13.96 -7.13 7.22
C SER A 73 14.05 -5.85 6.37
N GLY A 74 15.18 -5.60 5.68
CA GLY A 74 15.30 -4.48 4.75
C GLY A 74 14.59 -4.73 3.40
N SER A 75 14.16 -5.98 3.15
CA SER A 75 13.38 -6.40 2.00
C SER A 75 13.96 -5.90 0.67
N PHE A 76 13.18 -5.15 -0.12
CA PHE A 76 13.58 -4.62 -1.43
C PHE A 76 14.68 -3.57 -1.38
N SER A 77 14.94 -2.92 -0.23
CA SER A 77 16.13 -2.10 -0.04
C SER A 77 17.39 -2.99 -0.12
N ASP A 78 17.38 -4.11 0.61
CA ASP A 78 18.49 -5.06 0.62
C ASP A 78 18.63 -5.77 -0.72
N TYR A 79 17.52 -6.16 -1.35
CA TYR A 79 17.55 -6.77 -2.69
C TYR A 79 18.11 -5.79 -3.73
N GLY A 80 17.78 -4.50 -3.63
CA GLY A 80 18.34 -3.46 -4.48
C GLY A 80 19.85 -3.32 -4.29
N SER A 81 20.31 -3.21 -3.03
CA SER A 81 21.73 -3.12 -2.70
C SER A 81 22.52 -4.34 -3.16
N ARG A 82 21.94 -5.55 -2.98
CA ARG A 82 22.63 -6.83 -3.19
C ARG A 82 22.63 -7.29 -4.64
N TYR A 83 21.54 -7.06 -5.37
CA TYR A 83 21.34 -7.58 -6.73
C TYR A 83 21.51 -6.53 -7.83
N VAL A 84 21.53 -5.24 -7.48
CA VAL A 84 21.61 -4.14 -8.46
C VAL A 84 22.85 -3.27 -8.22
N ASP A 85 22.82 -2.45 -7.18
CA ASP A 85 23.86 -1.46 -6.83
C ASP A 85 23.59 -1.00 -5.38
N PRO A 86 24.60 -0.88 -4.50
CA PRO A 86 24.41 -0.31 -3.15
C PRO A 86 23.70 1.06 -3.14
N ALA A 87 23.96 1.92 -4.13
CA ALA A 87 23.25 3.20 -4.26
C ALA A 87 21.76 3.02 -4.56
N PHE A 88 21.40 1.96 -5.29
CA PHE A 88 20.02 1.67 -5.66
C PHE A 88 19.21 1.22 -4.44
N GLY A 89 19.79 0.34 -3.62
CA GLY A 89 19.16 -0.05 -2.36
C GLY A 89 19.03 1.11 -1.37
N PHE A 90 20.06 1.96 -1.24
CA PHE A 90 19.98 3.20 -0.46
C PHE A 90 18.80 4.09 -0.89
N ALA A 91 18.66 4.35 -2.19
CA ALA A 91 17.58 5.17 -2.73
C ALA A 91 16.20 4.52 -2.49
N LEU A 92 16.08 3.20 -2.68
CA LEU A 92 14.85 2.45 -2.41
C LEU A 92 14.46 2.48 -0.94
N GLY A 93 15.41 2.32 -0.03
CA GLY A 93 15.15 2.38 1.41
C GLY A 93 14.62 3.74 1.84
N TRP A 94 15.26 4.83 1.43
CA TRP A 94 14.78 6.19 1.74
C TRP A 94 13.43 6.50 1.10
N ASN A 95 13.24 6.11 -0.17
CA ASN A 95 11.97 6.28 -0.87
C ASN A 95 10.83 5.54 -0.16
N TYR A 96 11.05 4.31 0.28
CA TYR A 96 10.01 3.55 0.96
C TYR A 96 9.75 4.03 2.39
N TRP A 97 10.77 4.51 3.08
CA TRP A 97 10.56 5.16 4.37
C TRP A 97 9.71 6.43 4.23
N LEU A 98 10.01 7.28 3.23
CA LEU A 98 9.22 8.47 2.90
C LEU A 98 7.79 8.11 2.48
N ASN A 99 7.64 7.10 1.62
CA ASN A 99 6.34 6.56 1.23
C ASN A 99 5.50 6.23 2.46
N GLY A 100 6.04 5.41 3.38
CA GLY A 100 5.28 5.00 4.54
C GLY A 100 4.95 6.16 5.48
N ALA A 101 5.84 7.15 5.63
CA ALA A 101 5.53 8.35 6.41
C ALA A 101 4.35 9.16 5.84
N ILE A 102 4.26 9.26 4.51
CA ILE A 102 3.16 9.90 3.80
C ILE A 102 1.88 9.06 3.92
N THR A 103 1.98 7.75 3.71
CA THR A 103 0.84 6.82 3.81
C THR A 103 0.22 6.83 5.21
N ILE A 104 1.05 6.85 6.28
CA ILE A 104 0.55 6.98 7.65
C ILE A 104 -0.21 8.29 7.83
N ALA A 105 0.30 9.41 7.31
CA ALA A 105 -0.41 10.69 7.38
C ALA A 105 -1.76 10.66 6.64
N VAL A 106 -1.83 9.99 5.49
CA VAL A 106 -3.08 9.77 4.75
C VAL A 106 -4.07 8.93 5.56
N ASP A 107 -3.62 7.84 6.18
CA ASP A 107 -4.46 6.99 7.02
C ASP A 107 -4.96 7.74 8.26
N LEU A 108 -4.10 8.51 8.93
CA LEU A 108 -4.48 9.32 10.09
C LEU A 108 -5.53 10.37 9.72
N THR A 109 -5.36 11.04 8.58
CA THR A 109 -6.35 11.99 8.05
C THR A 109 -7.68 11.28 7.79
N THR A 110 -7.61 10.09 7.18
CA THR A 110 -8.77 9.26 6.90
C THR A 110 -9.51 8.81 8.16
N ALA A 111 -8.79 8.41 9.21
CA ALA A 111 -9.40 8.08 10.50
C ALA A 111 -10.24 9.26 11.04
N GLY A 112 -9.71 10.48 10.92
CA GLY A 112 -10.44 11.70 11.25
C GLY A 112 -11.69 11.88 10.39
N LEU A 113 -11.59 11.75 9.06
CA LEU A 113 -12.73 11.88 8.14
C LEU A 113 -13.83 10.86 8.43
N ILE A 114 -13.47 9.61 8.71
CA ILE A 114 -14.45 8.54 9.02
C ILE A 114 -15.25 8.87 10.29
N THR A 115 -14.61 9.48 11.30
CA THR A 115 -15.30 9.82 12.55
C THR A 115 -16.33 10.93 12.40
N GLN A 116 -16.25 11.75 11.35
CA GLN A 116 -17.26 12.77 11.05
C GLN A 116 -18.64 12.17 10.75
N PHE A 117 -18.73 10.87 10.45
CA PHE A 117 -20.00 10.16 10.35
C PHE A 117 -20.82 10.25 11.65
N TRP A 118 -20.17 10.11 12.81
CA TRP A 118 -20.82 10.20 14.13
C TRP A 118 -20.70 11.60 14.74
N PHE A 119 -19.56 12.27 14.50
CA PHE A 119 -19.22 13.55 15.13
C PHE A 119 -18.96 14.64 14.07
N PRO A 120 -19.97 15.05 13.28
CA PRO A 120 -19.79 15.99 12.17
C PRO A 120 -19.38 17.40 12.62
N HIS A 121 -19.64 17.76 13.88
CA HIS A 121 -19.29 19.07 14.45
C HIS A 121 -17.90 19.09 15.11
N VAL A 122 -17.25 17.95 15.25
CA VAL A 122 -15.90 17.85 15.82
C VAL A 122 -14.89 17.88 14.68
N HIS A 123 -13.86 18.72 14.80
CA HIS A 123 -12.82 18.80 13.80
C HIS A 123 -12.08 17.45 13.66
N ALA A 124 -11.98 16.95 12.43
CA ALA A 124 -11.40 15.64 12.12
C ALA A 124 -9.98 15.44 12.69
N TRP A 125 -9.19 16.51 12.78
CA TRP A 125 -7.81 16.45 13.26
C TRP A 125 -7.68 15.96 14.70
N ILE A 126 -8.70 16.14 15.54
CA ILE A 126 -8.71 15.69 16.93
C ILE A 126 -8.64 14.16 16.98
N PHE A 127 -9.51 13.49 16.20
CA PHE A 127 -9.53 12.03 16.11
C PHE A 127 -8.28 11.48 15.43
N SER A 128 -7.73 12.18 14.43
CA SER A 128 -6.44 11.84 13.84
C SER A 128 -5.29 11.92 14.87
N GLY A 129 -5.28 12.93 15.75
CA GLY A 129 -4.30 13.04 16.84
C GLY A 129 -4.42 11.89 17.85
N VAL A 130 -5.64 11.51 18.21
CA VAL A 130 -5.90 10.34 19.08
C VAL A 130 -5.42 9.05 18.42
N ALA A 131 -5.70 8.84 17.13
CA ALA A 131 -5.22 7.69 16.37
C ALA A 131 -3.69 7.65 16.31
N THR A 132 -3.04 8.80 16.14
CA THR A 132 -1.57 8.93 16.15
C THR A 132 -0.98 8.45 17.49
N LEU A 133 -1.52 8.94 18.61
CA LEU A 133 -1.07 8.55 19.94
C LEU A 133 -1.26 7.05 20.17
N LEU A 134 -2.41 6.50 19.76
CA LEU A 134 -2.72 5.08 19.88
C LEU A 134 -1.73 4.22 19.08
N ILE A 135 -1.43 4.57 17.83
CA ILE A 135 -0.46 3.85 16.98
C ILE A 135 0.94 3.91 17.59
N PHE A 136 1.36 5.07 18.09
CA PHE A 136 2.65 5.24 18.74
C PHE A 136 2.78 4.32 19.97
N VAL A 137 1.75 4.29 20.82
CA VAL A 137 1.71 3.44 22.02
C VAL A 137 1.73 1.95 21.65
N ILE A 138 0.99 1.52 20.63
CA ILE A 138 1.03 0.12 20.17
C ILE A 138 2.44 -0.27 19.71
N ASN A 139 3.11 0.61 18.97
CA ASN A 139 4.44 0.34 18.42
C ASN A 139 5.57 0.39 19.44
N ILE A 140 5.38 1.00 20.62
CA ILE A 140 6.40 1.04 21.68
C ILE A 140 6.31 -0.11 22.69
N LEU A 141 5.13 -0.74 22.85
CA LEU A 141 4.88 -1.69 23.94
C LEU A 141 5.40 -3.12 23.69
N SER A 142 5.26 -3.70 22.49
CA SER A 142 5.85 -5.01 22.11
C SER A 142 5.47 -5.46 20.69
N VAL A 143 6.40 -6.06 19.94
CA VAL A 143 6.14 -6.73 18.64
C VAL A 143 5.06 -7.82 18.74
N ARG A 144 4.94 -8.49 19.89
CA ARG A 144 3.90 -9.52 20.11
C ARG A 144 2.51 -8.90 20.28
N ALA A 145 2.42 -7.75 20.96
CA ALA A 145 1.17 -7.02 21.12
C ALA A 145 0.68 -6.50 19.76
N PHE A 146 1.60 -6.01 18.93
CA PHE A 146 1.34 -5.67 17.53
C PHE A 146 0.76 -6.86 16.75
N GLY A 147 1.44 -8.02 16.77
CA GLY A 147 1.01 -9.19 16.00
C GLY A 147 -0.36 -9.75 16.41
N GLU A 148 -0.68 -9.77 17.71
CA GLU A 148 -2.01 -10.20 18.19
C GLU A 148 -3.10 -9.17 17.84
N THR A 149 -2.82 -7.88 17.95
CA THR A 149 -3.78 -6.81 17.58
C THR A 149 -4.12 -6.90 16.10
N GLU A 150 -3.10 -7.01 15.24
CA GLU A 150 -3.29 -7.15 13.80
C GLU A 150 -4.05 -8.42 13.42
N TYR A 151 -3.80 -9.53 14.12
CA TYR A 151 -4.53 -10.78 13.87
C TYR A 151 -6.05 -10.60 14.03
N TRP A 152 -6.49 -10.00 15.14
CA TRP A 152 -7.92 -9.79 15.40
C TRP A 152 -8.52 -8.72 14.48
N LEU A 153 -7.86 -7.57 14.34
CA LEU A 153 -8.36 -6.48 13.48
C LEU A 153 -8.49 -6.95 12.03
N SER A 154 -7.50 -7.66 11.50
CA SER A 154 -7.55 -8.19 10.14
C SER A 154 -8.65 -9.24 9.95
N THR A 155 -8.94 -10.05 10.97
CA THR A 155 -10.02 -11.05 10.90
C THR A 155 -11.38 -10.37 10.74
N ILE A 156 -11.63 -9.30 11.49
CA ILE A 156 -12.85 -8.49 11.37
C ILE A 156 -12.96 -7.90 9.96
N LYS A 157 -11.88 -7.30 9.42
CA LYS A 157 -11.86 -6.73 8.07
C LYS A 157 -12.28 -7.74 6.99
N VAL A 158 -11.67 -8.93 7.01
CA VAL A 158 -11.93 -9.97 6.00
C VAL A 158 -13.37 -10.44 6.05
N ILE A 159 -13.90 -10.71 7.26
CA ILE A 159 -15.30 -11.10 7.43
C ILE A 159 -16.24 -9.99 6.95
N THR A 160 -15.95 -8.74 7.29
CA THR A 160 -16.77 -7.59 6.88
C THR A 160 -16.80 -7.39 5.37
N ILE A 161 -15.66 -7.55 4.67
CA ILE A 161 -15.65 -7.49 3.20
C ILE A 161 -16.46 -8.63 2.61
N PHE A 162 -16.33 -9.85 3.13
CA PHE A 162 -17.13 -10.98 2.67
C PHE A 162 -18.64 -10.71 2.82
N LEU A 163 -19.07 -10.23 3.99
CA LEU A 163 -20.47 -9.85 4.23
C LEU A 163 -20.93 -8.72 3.31
N PHE A 164 -20.07 -7.71 3.09
CA PHE A 164 -20.34 -6.63 2.14
C PHE A 164 -20.57 -7.17 0.72
N LEU A 165 -19.76 -8.11 0.25
CA LEU A 165 -19.93 -8.72 -1.07
C LEU A 165 -21.24 -9.49 -1.17
N VAL A 166 -21.58 -10.30 -0.15
CA VAL A 166 -22.86 -11.04 -0.12
C VAL A 166 -24.05 -10.08 -0.19
N VAL A 167 -24.05 -9.03 0.63
CA VAL A 167 -25.11 -8.00 0.63
C VAL A 167 -25.15 -7.25 -0.70
N GLY A 168 -23.99 -6.86 -1.24
CA GLY A 168 -23.87 -6.15 -2.50
C GLY A 168 -24.41 -6.95 -3.68
N ILE A 169 -24.05 -8.23 -3.78
CA ILE A 169 -24.57 -9.15 -4.80
C ILE A 169 -26.09 -9.31 -4.65
N ALA A 170 -26.59 -9.44 -3.41
CA ALA A 170 -28.04 -9.51 -3.16
C ALA A 170 -28.78 -8.25 -3.63
N ILE A 171 -28.21 -7.05 -3.40
CA ILE A 171 -28.76 -5.78 -3.90
C ILE A 171 -28.77 -5.75 -5.43
N ILE A 172 -27.68 -6.14 -6.07
CA ILE A 172 -27.59 -6.18 -7.54
C ILE A 172 -28.64 -7.13 -8.10
N TRP A 173 -28.74 -8.33 -7.54
CA TRP A 173 -29.74 -9.33 -7.96
C TRP A 173 -31.18 -8.84 -7.74
N ALA A 174 -31.47 -8.24 -6.59
CA ALA A 174 -32.79 -7.70 -6.28
C ALA A 174 -33.17 -6.53 -7.20
N SER A 175 -32.20 -5.71 -7.60
CA SER A 175 -32.40 -4.64 -8.58
C SER A 175 -32.70 -5.19 -9.97
N LEU A 176 -31.90 -6.14 -10.46
CA LEU A 176 -32.10 -6.75 -11.78
C LEU A 176 -33.40 -7.57 -11.88
N THR A 177 -33.88 -8.14 -10.79
CA THR A 177 -35.14 -8.91 -10.74
C THR A 177 -36.37 -8.06 -10.40
N GLY A 178 -36.21 -6.73 -10.29
CA GLY A 178 -37.30 -5.80 -10.01
C GLY A 178 -37.84 -5.83 -8.57
N LYS A 179 -37.20 -6.57 -7.67
CA LYS A 179 -37.63 -6.75 -6.26
C LYS A 179 -37.20 -5.63 -5.32
N TYR A 180 -36.24 -4.80 -5.73
CA TYR A 180 -35.72 -3.66 -4.97
C TYR A 180 -35.28 -2.58 -5.94
N ASP A 181 -35.81 -1.35 -5.85
CA ASP A 181 -35.61 -0.24 -6.81
C ASP A 181 -35.15 -0.77 -8.19
N ALA A 182 -36.12 -1.27 -8.96
CA ALA A 182 -35.95 -2.15 -10.13
C ALA A 182 -34.97 -1.65 -11.20
N ASN A 183 -34.51 -0.42 -11.07
CA ASN A 183 -33.59 0.22 -12.00
C ASN A 183 -32.39 0.88 -11.30
N LEU A 184 -32.12 0.69 -10.01
CA LEU A 184 -30.98 1.31 -9.33
C LEU A 184 -29.66 1.01 -10.07
N VAL A 185 -29.34 -0.27 -10.23
CA VAL A 185 -28.10 -0.70 -10.89
C VAL A 185 -28.14 -0.36 -12.37
N VAL A 186 -29.27 -0.61 -13.04
CA VAL A 186 -29.43 -0.31 -14.46
C VAL A 186 -29.25 1.18 -14.71
N LYS A 187 -29.91 2.07 -13.97
CA LYS A 187 -29.74 3.53 -14.08
C LYS A 187 -28.30 3.95 -13.79
N ASN A 188 -27.68 3.41 -12.74
CA ASN A 188 -26.29 3.73 -12.43
C ASN A 188 -25.33 3.36 -13.58
N LEU A 189 -25.58 2.24 -14.24
CA LEU A 189 -24.78 1.70 -15.34
C LEU A 189 -25.30 2.08 -16.74
N THR A 190 -26.31 2.95 -16.89
CA THR A 190 -26.87 3.34 -18.21
C THR A 190 -27.12 4.84 -18.41
N VAL A 191 -27.05 5.70 -17.38
CA VAL A 191 -27.36 7.15 -17.49
C VAL A 191 -26.21 8.00 -18.06
N GLY A 192 -26.25 8.36 -19.35
CA GLY A 192 -25.30 9.29 -20.01
C GLY A 192 -23.98 8.65 -20.49
N ASN A 193 -22.86 9.40 -20.51
CA ASN A 193 -21.52 8.90 -20.83
C ASN A 193 -20.80 8.37 -19.55
N HIS A 194 -21.52 7.59 -18.75
CA HIS A 194 -21.20 7.29 -17.35
C HIS A 194 -20.11 6.23 -17.17
N GLY A 195 -19.99 5.25 -18.07
CA GLY A 195 -19.15 4.07 -17.85
C GLY A 195 -17.67 4.39 -17.70
N PHE A 196 -17.18 5.28 -18.57
CA PHE A 196 -15.82 5.80 -18.59
C PHE A 196 -15.87 7.33 -18.50
N VAL A 197 -16.02 7.85 -17.28
CA VAL A 197 -15.98 9.29 -17.04
C VAL A 197 -14.58 9.80 -17.39
N GLY A 198 -14.51 10.82 -18.24
CA GLY A 198 -13.24 11.31 -18.78
C GLY A 198 -12.57 10.36 -19.79
N GLY A 199 -13.21 9.27 -20.23
CA GLY A 199 -12.63 8.34 -21.20
C GLY A 199 -11.28 7.77 -20.75
N LEU A 200 -10.30 7.75 -21.67
CA LEU A 200 -8.96 7.24 -21.37
C LEU A 200 -8.23 8.11 -20.34
N THR A 201 -8.40 9.43 -20.36
CA THR A 201 -7.73 10.33 -19.40
C THR A 201 -8.27 10.16 -17.99
N GLY A 202 -9.58 9.95 -17.84
CA GLY A 202 -10.19 9.61 -16.55
C GLY A 202 -9.70 8.27 -15.99
N PHE A 203 -9.60 7.25 -16.85
CA PHE A 203 -9.00 5.96 -16.47
C PHE A 203 -7.53 6.11 -16.02
N ILE A 204 -6.69 6.80 -16.80
CA ILE A 204 -5.28 7.02 -16.47
C ILE A 204 -5.16 7.86 -15.18
N GLY A 205 -5.98 8.90 -15.03
CA GLY A 205 -5.94 9.82 -13.89
C GLY A 205 -6.23 9.16 -12.54
N VAL A 206 -6.94 8.04 -12.52
CA VAL A 206 -7.22 7.30 -11.28
C VAL A 206 -6.24 6.16 -10.99
N LEU A 207 -5.24 5.91 -11.84
CA LEU A 207 -4.29 4.80 -11.65
C LEU A 207 -3.41 4.99 -10.41
N LEU A 208 -3.06 6.23 -10.04
CA LEU A 208 -2.36 6.52 -8.79
C LEU A 208 -3.24 6.13 -7.59
N ILE A 209 -4.46 6.67 -7.54
CA ILE A 209 -5.44 6.39 -6.47
C ILE A 209 -5.79 4.90 -6.37
N ALA A 210 -5.94 4.22 -7.50
CA ALA A 210 -6.13 2.77 -7.53
C ALA A 210 -4.89 2.04 -7.02
N GLY A 211 -3.70 2.47 -7.44
CA GLY A 211 -2.38 2.03 -6.94
C GLY A 211 -2.27 2.06 -5.42
N PHE A 212 -2.64 3.19 -4.82
CA PHE A 212 -2.67 3.38 -3.37
C PHE A 212 -3.44 2.26 -2.65
N SER A 213 -4.53 1.78 -3.25
CA SER A 213 -5.37 0.75 -2.65
C SER A 213 -4.65 -0.59 -2.48
N PHE A 214 -3.67 -0.88 -3.34
CA PHE A 214 -2.91 -2.13 -3.30
C PHE A 214 -1.57 -2.02 -2.56
N GLN A 215 -1.20 -0.82 -2.09
CA GLN A 215 0.00 -0.65 -1.28
C GLN A 215 -0.11 -1.42 0.04
N GLY A 216 1.06 -1.73 0.62
CA GLY A 216 1.17 -2.60 1.79
C GLY A 216 1.16 -4.09 1.46
N THR A 217 0.91 -4.50 0.20
CA THR A 217 1.06 -5.90 -0.21
C THR A 217 2.51 -6.37 -0.10
N GLU A 218 3.45 -5.46 -0.33
CA GLU A 218 4.89 -5.62 -0.14
C GLU A 218 5.32 -5.75 1.33
N LEU A 219 4.46 -5.44 2.31
CA LEU A 219 4.76 -5.60 3.74
C LEU A 219 5.19 -7.02 4.08
N LEU A 220 4.66 -7.99 3.33
CA LEU A 220 5.07 -9.38 3.48
C LEU A 220 6.58 -9.58 3.28
N GLY A 221 7.21 -8.85 2.35
CA GLY A 221 8.65 -8.88 2.14
C GLY A 221 9.43 -8.39 3.37
N VAL A 222 8.95 -7.34 4.04
CA VAL A 222 9.58 -6.81 5.27
C VAL A 222 9.42 -7.79 6.43
N THR A 223 8.23 -8.39 6.57
CA THR A 223 7.97 -9.38 7.64
C THR A 223 8.68 -10.72 7.41
N ALA A 224 9.19 -10.98 6.20
CA ALA A 224 9.92 -12.21 5.89
C ALA A 224 11.18 -12.37 6.77
N GLY A 225 11.89 -11.28 7.06
CA GLY A 225 13.08 -11.30 7.93
C GLY A 225 12.79 -11.62 9.40
N GLU A 226 11.54 -11.50 9.83
CA GLU A 226 11.10 -11.77 11.21
C GLU A 226 10.28 -13.06 11.32
N SER A 227 10.12 -13.79 10.22
CA SER A 227 9.42 -15.06 10.15
C SER A 227 10.21 -16.19 10.81
N GLU A 228 9.54 -17.02 11.60
CA GLU A 228 10.14 -18.25 12.16
C GLU A 228 10.51 -19.24 11.05
N ASN A 229 9.70 -19.34 9.99
CA ASN A 229 9.87 -20.28 8.88
C ASN A 229 9.53 -19.60 7.54
N PRO A 230 10.38 -18.70 7.00
CA PRO A 230 10.09 -17.93 5.80
C PRO A 230 9.91 -18.82 4.57
N GLU A 231 10.71 -19.88 4.41
CA GLU A 231 10.65 -20.80 3.26
C GLU A 231 9.30 -21.52 3.11
N GLN A 232 8.52 -21.65 4.19
CA GLN A 232 7.17 -22.25 4.13
C GLN A 232 6.04 -21.22 4.24
N THR A 233 6.25 -20.17 5.04
CA THR A 233 5.22 -19.17 5.34
C THR A 233 4.99 -18.22 4.18
N ILE A 234 6.08 -17.74 3.56
CA ILE A 234 6.02 -16.78 2.46
C ILE A 234 5.34 -17.39 1.22
N PRO A 235 5.67 -18.61 0.74
CA PRO A 235 4.98 -19.21 -0.40
C PRO A 235 3.47 -19.38 -0.18
N LYS A 236 3.05 -19.81 1.01
CA LYS A 236 1.62 -19.97 1.35
C LYS A 236 0.90 -18.62 1.26
N ALA A 237 1.51 -17.56 1.79
CA ALA A 237 0.94 -16.23 1.69
C ALA A 237 0.90 -15.73 0.23
N MET A 238 1.94 -15.99 -0.59
CA MET A 238 1.98 -15.66 -2.02
C MET A 238 0.87 -16.35 -2.81
N ASN A 239 0.60 -17.63 -2.54
CA ASN A 239 -0.47 -18.36 -3.23
C ASN A 239 -1.86 -17.76 -2.95
N SER A 240 -2.03 -17.07 -1.83
CA SER A 240 -3.30 -16.39 -1.52
C SER A 240 -3.45 -15.01 -2.16
N ILE A 241 -2.39 -14.40 -2.71
CA ILE A 241 -2.44 -13.05 -3.28
C ILE A 241 -3.46 -12.93 -4.41
N PHE A 242 -3.53 -13.93 -5.29
CA PHE A 242 -4.50 -13.93 -6.39
C PHE A 242 -5.94 -13.77 -5.87
N TRP A 243 -6.31 -14.56 -4.86
CA TRP A 243 -7.62 -14.48 -4.24
C TRP A 243 -7.84 -13.17 -3.48
N ARG A 244 -6.80 -12.62 -2.84
CA ARG A 244 -6.87 -11.30 -2.18
C ARG A 244 -7.18 -10.19 -3.19
N ILE A 245 -6.50 -10.18 -4.34
CA ILE A 245 -6.71 -9.21 -5.43
C ILE A 245 -8.14 -9.31 -5.97
N LEU A 246 -8.62 -10.53 -6.23
CA LEU A 246 -9.98 -10.73 -6.71
C LEU A 246 -11.05 -10.33 -5.70
N LEU A 247 -11.00 -10.89 -4.49
CA LEU A 247 -12.05 -10.73 -3.49
C LEU A 247 -12.08 -9.31 -2.93
N PHE A 248 -10.95 -8.80 -2.46
CA PHE A 248 -10.94 -7.54 -1.73
C PHE A 248 -11.01 -6.33 -2.63
N TYR A 249 -10.46 -6.41 -3.85
CA TYR A 249 -10.35 -5.24 -4.72
C TYR A 249 -11.31 -5.33 -5.90
N ILE A 250 -11.19 -6.36 -6.74
CA ILE A 250 -11.95 -6.43 -8.01
C ILE A 250 -13.45 -6.65 -7.76
N PHE A 251 -13.85 -7.63 -6.96
CA PHE A 251 -15.26 -7.85 -6.68
C PHE A 251 -15.88 -6.73 -5.85
N THR A 252 -15.14 -6.19 -4.89
CA THR A 252 -15.60 -5.03 -4.12
C THR A 252 -15.85 -3.83 -5.03
N ILE A 253 -14.91 -3.47 -5.90
CA ILE A 253 -15.09 -2.29 -6.77
C ILE A 253 -16.23 -2.51 -7.76
N ILE A 254 -16.42 -3.73 -8.26
CA ILE A 254 -17.59 -4.08 -9.11
C ILE A 254 -18.90 -3.83 -8.35
N VAL A 255 -19.00 -4.29 -7.10
CA VAL A 255 -20.20 -4.08 -6.27
C VAL A 255 -20.43 -2.59 -6.05
N ILE A 256 -19.40 -1.84 -5.64
CA ILE A 256 -19.54 -0.41 -5.37
C ILE A 256 -19.93 0.35 -6.65
N ALA A 257 -19.24 0.07 -7.76
CA ALA A 257 -19.49 0.68 -9.07
C ALA A 257 -20.90 0.40 -9.61
N ALA A 258 -21.46 -0.79 -9.33
CA ALA A 258 -22.82 -1.12 -9.72
C ALA A 258 -23.88 -0.41 -8.85
N VAL A 259 -23.64 -0.32 -7.54
CA VAL A 259 -24.65 0.15 -6.56
C VAL A 259 -24.63 1.67 -6.37
N ILE A 260 -23.47 2.32 -6.50
CA ILE A 260 -23.32 3.75 -6.23
C ILE A 260 -23.13 4.52 -7.53
N ASN A 261 -23.92 5.59 -7.68
CA ASN A 261 -23.74 6.53 -8.77
C ASN A 261 -22.44 7.32 -8.57
N TYR A 262 -21.63 7.44 -9.62
CA TYR A 262 -20.35 8.18 -9.56
C TYR A 262 -20.48 9.67 -9.19
N LYS A 263 -21.67 10.26 -9.35
CA LYS A 263 -21.97 11.65 -8.95
C LYS A 263 -22.49 11.78 -7.52
N ASP A 264 -22.52 10.70 -6.73
CA ASP A 264 -22.97 10.79 -5.34
C ASP A 264 -22.06 11.77 -4.57
N PRO A 265 -22.59 12.87 -4.02
CA PRO A 265 -21.79 13.98 -3.48
C PRO A 265 -21.00 13.58 -2.21
N ARG A 266 -21.29 12.42 -1.65
CA ARG A 266 -20.59 11.85 -0.49
C ARG A 266 -19.34 11.08 -0.89
N LEU A 267 -19.18 10.72 -2.16
CA LEU A 267 -17.95 10.10 -2.65
C LEU A 267 -16.83 11.11 -2.60
N LEU A 268 -15.65 10.65 -2.15
CA LEU A 268 -14.45 11.46 -2.13
C LEU A 268 -14.16 12.02 -3.52
N ASN A 269 -14.10 13.34 -3.62
CA ASN A 269 -13.67 14.07 -4.81
C ASN A 269 -12.98 15.38 -4.38
N PRO A 270 -12.27 16.09 -5.28
CA PRO A 270 -11.53 17.31 -4.93
C PRO A 270 -12.38 18.39 -4.25
N ASN A 271 -13.69 18.43 -4.50
CA ASN A 271 -14.62 19.46 -4.00
C ASN A 271 -15.55 18.94 -2.88
N SER A 272 -15.28 17.77 -2.31
CA SER A 272 -16.14 17.18 -1.29
C SER A 272 -16.06 17.92 0.04
N THR A 273 -17.23 18.21 0.62
CA THR A 273 -17.34 18.80 1.96
C THR A 273 -17.73 17.79 3.04
N ALA A 274 -18.34 16.66 2.64
CA ALA A 274 -18.75 15.58 3.54
C ALA A 274 -18.44 14.22 2.91
N VAL A 275 -17.22 13.73 3.14
CA VAL A 275 -16.74 12.47 2.57
C VAL A 275 -17.28 11.28 3.37
N MET A 276 -17.75 10.25 2.68
CA MET A 276 -18.15 8.98 3.26
C MET A 276 -17.54 7.82 2.48
N SER A 277 -17.17 6.74 3.20
CA SER A 277 -16.75 5.50 2.57
C SER A 277 -17.86 4.95 1.66
N PRO A 278 -17.54 4.49 0.43
CA PRO A 278 -18.51 3.83 -0.43
C PRO A 278 -19.18 2.63 0.24
N PHE A 279 -18.47 1.88 1.08
CA PHE A 279 -19.04 0.77 1.84
C PHE A 279 -20.15 1.25 2.79
N THR A 280 -19.91 2.33 3.53
CA THR A 280 -20.92 2.95 4.39
C THR A 280 -22.10 3.50 3.58
N ILE A 281 -21.85 4.08 2.40
CA ILE A 281 -22.89 4.58 1.50
C ILE A 281 -23.83 3.46 1.04
N VAL A 282 -23.31 2.28 0.69
CA VAL A 282 -24.15 1.12 0.30
C VAL A 282 -25.13 0.75 1.42
N PHE A 283 -24.64 0.59 2.65
CA PHE A 283 -25.49 0.25 3.81
C PHE A 283 -26.49 1.37 4.15
N LYS A 284 -26.12 2.63 3.96
CA LYS A 284 -27.02 3.76 4.16
C LYS A 284 -28.12 3.80 3.08
N LYS A 285 -27.82 3.42 1.84
CA LYS A 285 -28.79 3.37 0.73
C LYS A 285 -29.86 2.29 0.93
N ILE A 286 -29.55 1.18 1.60
CA ILE A 286 -30.54 0.13 1.92
C ILE A 286 -31.35 0.41 3.19
N GLY A 287 -31.20 1.58 3.81
CA GLY A 287 -31.97 1.99 4.99
C GLY A 287 -31.53 1.32 6.31
N PHE A 288 -30.46 0.52 6.30
CA PHE A 288 -30.00 -0.20 7.49
C PHE A 288 -28.97 0.62 8.27
N ALA A 289 -29.44 1.69 8.94
CA ALA A 289 -28.61 2.68 9.63
C ALA A 289 -27.61 2.06 10.63
N PHE A 290 -28.03 1.00 11.32
CA PHE A 290 -27.15 0.25 12.23
C PHE A 290 -25.96 -0.39 11.49
N ALA A 291 -26.18 -1.06 10.36
CA ALA A 291 -25.07 -1.65 9.59
C ALA A 291 -24.19 -0.58 8.96
N ALA A 292 -24.73 0.58 8.58
CA ALA A 292 -23.91 1.70 8.14
C ALA A 292 -22.96 2.16 9.26
N SER A 293 -23.45 2.27 10.50
CA SER A 293 -22.61 2.60 11.66
C SER A 293 -21.59 1.50 11.97
N VAL A 294 -21.99 0.22 11.97
CA VAL A 294 -21.08 -0.92 12.20
C VAL A 294 -20.00 -0.97 11.12
N MET A 295 -20.37 -0.81 9.86
CA MET A 295 -19.42 -0.76 8.73
C MET A 295 -18.44 0.39 8.92
N ASN A 296 -18.93 1.59 9.27
CA ASN A 296 -18.08 2.75 9.51
C ASN A 296 -17.09 2.51 10.67
N ALA A 297 -17.51 1.80 11.73
CA ALA A 297 -16.63 1.40 12.82
C ALA A 297 -15.55 0.40 12.37
N VAL A 298 -15.91 -0.60 11.57
CA VAL A 298 -14.94 -1.55 11.00
C VAL A 298 -13.93 -0.81 10.11
N ILE A 299 -14.39 0.12 9.28
CA ILE A 299 -13.53 0.95 8.42
C ILE A 299 -12.54 1.76 9.26
N LEU A 300 -12.99 2.40 10.34
CA LEU A 300 -12.09 3.12 11.25
C LEU A 300 -11.02 2.20 11.84
N THR A 301 -11.41 1.03 12.35
CA THR A 301 -10.43 0.05 12.87
C THR A 301 -9.49 -0.46 11.78
N SER A 302 -9.97 -0.54 10.53
CA SER A 302 -9.19 -0.98 9.39
C SER A 302 -8.09 0.00 9.02
N VAL A 303 -8.42 1.29 9.02
CA VAL A 303 -7.49 2.37 8.71
C VAL A 303 -6.43 2.50 9.79
N VAL A 304 -6.82 2.42 11.06
CA VAL A 304 -5.86 2.43 12.18
C VAL A 304 -4.89 1.25 12.12
N SER A 305 -5.37 0.05 11.77
CA SER A 305 -4.53 -1.15 11.61
C SER A 305 -3.61 -1.05 10.38
N SER A 306 -4.07 -0.45 9.27
CA SER A 306 -3.21 -0.20 8.10
C SER A 306 -2.07 0.77 8.47
N ALA A 307 -2.39 1.91 9.09
CA ALA A 307 -1.40 2.88 9.56
C ALA A 307 -0.39 2.26 10.55
N ASN A 308 -0.87 1.41 11.47
CA ASN A 308 -0.04 0.68 12.40
C ASN A 308 0.95 -0.27 11.69
N SER A 309 0.48 -0.97 10.65
CA SER A 309 1.29 -1.87 9.83
C SER A 309 2.33 -1.12 8.99
N VAL A 310 1.98 0.06 8.45
CA VAL A 310 2.92 0.91 7.72
C VAL A 310 3.96 1.51 8.67
N MET A 311 3.55 2.01 9.84
CA MET A 311 4.46 2.49 10.89
C MET A 311 5.45 1.41 11.30
N TYR A 312 4.97 0.17 11.43
CA TYR A 312 5.81 -0.98 11.68
C TYR A 312 6.90 -1.10 10.61
N ALA A 313 6.49 -1.15 9.33
CA ALA A 313 7.38 -1.33 8.18
C ALA A 313 8.42 -0.20 8.03
N SER A 314 7.96 1.06 8.03
CA SER A 314 8.82 2.23 7.87
C SER A 314 9.89 2.29 8.94
N THR A 315 9.51 1.98 10.17
CA THR A 315 10.46 1.93 11.29
C THR A 315 11.57 0.89 11.05
N ARG A 316 11.25 -0.28 10.48
CA ARG A 316 12.25 -1.33 10.19
C ARG A 316 13.16 -0.96 9.03
N ILE A 317 12.63 -0.30 8.02
CA ILE A 317 13.43 0.18 6.88
C ILE A 317 14.42 1.26 7.34
N LEU A 318 13.99 2.22 8.16
CA LEU A 318 14.91 3.24 8.71
C LEU A 318 15.96 2.62 9.66
N TYR A 319 15.57 1.60 10.42
CA TYR A 319 16.49 0.82 11.23
C TYR A 319 17.53 0.08 10.37
N ALA A 320 17.12 -0.59 9.29
CA ALA A 320 18.01 -1.28 8.36
C ALA A 320 19.00 -0.31 7.71
N LEU A 321 18.53 0.85 7.23
CA LEU A 321 19.39 1.92 6.72
C LEU A 321 20.42 2.37 7.78
N GLY A 322 20.02 2.46 9.04
CA GLY A 322 20.93 2.81 10.15
C GLY A 322 22.02 1.76 10.41
N GLN A 323 21.74 0.48 10.14
CA GLN A 323 22.72 -0.62 10.25
C GLN A 323 23.70 -0.60 9.08
N ASP A 324 23.22 -0.34 7.86
CA ASP A 324 24.01 -0.37 6.62
C ASP A 324 24.71 0.95 6.30
N HIS A 325 24.82 1.86 7.28
CA HIS A 325 25.39 3.21 7.13
C HIS A 325 24.68 4.11 6.10
N GLY A 326 23.48 3.74 5.65
CA GLY A 326 22.60 4.57 4.82
C GLY A 326 21.78 5.60 5.61
N ALA A 327 21.79 5.54 6.94
CA ALA A 327 21.23 6.55 7.82
C ALA A 327 22.13 6.72 9.06
N PRO A 328 21.95 7.80 9.86
CA PRO A 328 22.71 7.97 11.10
C PRO A 328 22.70 6.72 11.99
N LYS A 329 23.88 6.29 12.46
CA LYS A 329 24.08 5.05 13.25
C LYS A 329 23.17 4.92 14.47
N MET A 330 22.62 6.03 14.96
CA MET A 330 21.65 6.03 16.05
C MET A 330 20.35 5.31 15.70
N PHE A 331 19.91 5.31 14.43
CA PHE A 331 18.70 4.63 13.98
C PHE A 331 18.85 3.11 13.91
N GLY A 332 20.08 2.60 13.77
CA GLY A 332 20.40 1.16 13.78
C GLY A 332 20.42 0.53 15.19
N ARG A 333 19.97 1.25 16.23
CA ARG A 333 19.96 0.74 17.62
C ARG A 333 18.56 0.29 18.02
N THR A 334 18.46 -0.84 18.73
CA THR A 334 17.21 -1.32 19.32
C THR A 334 17.23 -1.17 20.85
N ALA A 335 16.05 -1.02 21.44
CA ALA A 335 15.86 -1.12 22.88
C ALA A 335 15.86 -2.61 23.33
N LYS A 336 15.92 -2.87 24.65
CA LYS A 336 15.95 -4.24 25.22
C LYS A 336 14.77 -5.13 24.77
N ASN A 337 13.65 -4.51 24.40
CA ASN A 337 12.47 -5.20 23.88
C ASN A 337 12.57 -5.56 22.38
N GLY A 338 13.63 -5.16 21.69
CA GLY A 338 13.88 -5.41 20.26
C GLY A 338 13.30 -4.34 19.33
N ILE A 339 12.82 -3.22 19.87
CA ILE A 339 12.16 -2.15 19.11
C ILE A 339 13.17 -1.02 18.81
N PRO A 340 13.32 -0.57 17.55
CA PRO A 340 14.16 0.57 17.19
C PRO A 340 13.48 1.92 17.53
N VAL A 341 13.50 2.30 18.81
CA VAL A 341 12.75 3.45 19.35
C VAL A 341 13.10 4.78 18.67
N LEU A 342 14.37 5.02 18.33
CA LEU A 342 14.78 6.27 17.67
C LEU A 342 14.24 6.37 16.24
N ALA A 343 14.23 5.25 15.50
CA ALA A 343 13.63 5.20 14.17
C ALA A 343 12.11 5.41 14.25
N LEU A 344 11.45 4.84 15.27
CA LEU A 344 10.03 5.02 15.51
C LEU A 344 9.68 6.48 15.82
N LEU A 345 10.45 7.15 16.68
CA LEU A 345 10.27 8.56 17.01
C LEU A 345 10.44 9.46 15.79
N ALA A 346 11.52 9.28 15.03
CA ALA A 346 11.75 10.06 13.81
C ALA A 346 10.61 9.88 12.79
N THR A 347 10.19 8.63 12.57
CA THR A 347 9.06 8.33 11.68
C THR A 347 7.77 8.99 12.20
N SER A 348 7.49 8.90 13.49
CA SER A 348 6.28 9.48 14.10
C SER A 348 6.24 11.01 13.99
N VAL A 349 7.37 11.69 14.18
CA VAL A 349 7.46 13.16 14.04
C VAL A 349 7.18 13.56 12.59
N VAL A 350 7.81 12.90 11.62
CA VAL A 350 7.59 13.21 10.20
C VAL A 350 6.16 12.90 9.79
N CYS A 351 5.59 11.78 10.25
CA CYS A 351 4.18 11.47 10.03
C CYS A 351 3.26 12.55 10.59
N PHE A 352 3.51 13.04 11.81
CA PHE A 352 2.71 14.08 12.43
C PHE A 352 2.78 15.39 11.65
N ILE A 353 3.97 15.81 11.22
CA ILE A 353 4.15 17.01 10.39
C ILE A 353 3.41 16.87 9.05
N THR A 354 3.56 15.73 8.38
CA THR A 354 2.87 15.47 7.11
C THR A 354 1.36 15.39 7.29
N PHE A 355 0.89 14.85 8.42
CA PHE A 355 -0.53 14.82 8.75
C PHE A 355 -1.10 16.24 8.89
N LEU A 356 -0.36 17.17 9.51
CA LEU A 356 -0.83 18.56 9.64
C LEU A 356 -1.12 19.23 8.29
N THR A 357 -0.42 18.83 7.21
CA THR A 357 -0.71 19.36 5.88
C THR A 357 -2.01 18.78 5.30
N GLY A 358 -2.36 17.54 5.63
CA GLY A 358 -3.59 16.87 5.19
C GLY A 358 -4.89 17.48 5.74
N ILE A 359 -4.81 18.33 6.78
CA ILE A 359 -5.98 18.97 7.40
C ILE A 359 -6.53 20.13 6.52
N PHE A 360 -5.74 20.66 5.60
CA PHE A 360 -6.08 21.86 4.82
C PHE A 360 -7.02 21.61 3.62
N GLY A 361 -7.57 20.41 3.46
CA GLY A 361 -8.66 20.13 2.53
C GLY A 361 -8.49 18.85 1.70
N THR A 362 -9.58 18.45 1.03
CA THR A 362 -9.65 17.22 0.21
C THR A 362 -8.66 17.20 -0.95
N GLN A 363 -8.32 18.36 -1.51
CA GLN A 363 -7.30 18.46 -2.56
C GLN A 363 -5.92 18.07 -2.06
N ILE A 364 -5.51 18.59 -0.89
CA ILE A 364 -4.21 18.26 -0.31
C ILE A 364 -4.18 16.81 0.15
N TYR A 365 -5.30 16.30 0.67
CA TYR A 365 -5.44 14.87 0.98
C TYR A 365 -5.23 13.99 -0.26
N LEU A 366 -5.92 14.26 -1.38
CA LEU A 366 -5.75 13.49 -2.62
C LEU A 366 -4.33 13.62 -3.18
N PHE A 367 -3.73 14.80 -3.05
CA PHE A 367 -2.33 15.00 -3.38
C PHE A 367 -1.39 14.10 -2.54
N LEU A 368 -1.60 13.96 -1.23
CA LEU A 368 -0.80 13.05 -0.40
C LEU A 368 -1.01 11.58 -0.81
N VAL A 369 -2.23 11.20 -1.22
CA VAL A 369 -2.52 9.87 -1.79
C VAL A 369 -1.71 9.63 -3.06
N ASP A 370 -1.68 10.61 -3.98
CA ASP A 370 -0.94 10.49 -5.25
C ASP A 370 0.58 10.45 -5.01
N LEU A 371 1.10 11.27 -4.10
CA LEU A 371 2.51 11.28 -3.72
C LEU A 371 2.94 9.95 -3.07
N SER A 372 2.11 9.40 -2.17
CA SER A 372 2.31 8.05 -1.64
C SER A 372 2.31 7.02 -2.77
N SER A 373 1.38 7.10 -3.70
CA SER A 373 1.28 6.16 -4.83
C SER A 373 2.53 6.14 -5.70
N LEU A 374 3.05 7.33 -6.04
CA LEU A 374 4.27 7.43 -6.84
C LEU A 374 5.50 6.83 -6.16
N THR A 375 5.67 7.13 -4.87
CA THR A 375 6.78 6.56 -4.09
C THR A 375 6.62 5.05 -3.89
N GLY A 376 5.40 4.54 -3.72
CA GLY A 376 5.11 3.10 -3.69
C GLY A 376 5.41 2.41 -5.02
N PHE A 377 5.03 3.04 -6.13
CA PHE A 377 5.37 2.56 -7.47
C PHE A 377 6.90 2.54 -7.71
N LEU A 378 7.67 3.48 -7.19
CA LEU A 378 9.14 3.42 -7.23
C LEU A 378 9.69 2.20 -6.50
N ALA A 379 9.08 1.82 -5.37
CA ALA A 379 9.45 0.59 -4.68
C ALA A 379 9.13 -0.66 -5.52
N TRP A 380 7.97 -0.71 -6.17
CA TRP A 380 7.58 -1.83 -7.05
C TRP A 380 8.44 -1.93 -8.32
N LEU A 381 8.86 -0.79 -8.88
CA LEU A 381 9.88 -0.71 -9.92
C LEU A 381 11.19 -1.33 -9.42
N GLY A 382 11.62 -0.96 -8.21
CA GLY A 382 12.80 -1.51 -7.55
C GLY A 382 12.75 -3.03 -7.34
N ILE A 383 11.60 -3.55 -6.89
CA ILE A 383 11.35 -4.99 -6.74
C ILE A 383 11.50 -5.70 -8.09
N SER A 384 10.89 -5.16 -9.15
CA SER A 384 10.90 -5.77 -10.48
C SER A 384 12.31 -5.81 -11.08
N ILE A 385 13.08 -4.72 -10.95
CA ILE A 385 14.49 -4.67 -11.40
C ILE A 385 15.34 -5.67 -10.61
N SER A 386 15.19 -5.69 -9.28
CA SER A 386 15.95 -6.59 -8.41
C SER A 386 15.66 -8.05 -8.72
N HIS A 387 14.41 -8.41 -9.01
CA HIS A 387 14.03 -9.79 -9.36
C HIS A 387 14.61 -10.24 -10.70
N ILE A 388 14.58 -9.36 -11.71
CA ILE A 388 15.19 -9.64 -13.03
C ILE A 388 16.69 -9.93 -12.86
N ARG A 389 17.41 -9.12 -12.07
CA ARG A 389 18.84 -9.32 -11.84
C ARG A 389 19.11 -10.56 -10.99
N PHE A 390 18.39 -10.75 -9.90
CA PHE A 390 18.48 -11.93 -9.03
C PHE A 390 18.36 -13.22 -9.84
N ARG A 391 17.28 -13.37 -10.62
CA ARG A 391 16.98 -14.61 -11.32
C ARG A 391 17.97 -14.88 -12.45
N ARG A 392 18.45 -13.84 -13.14
CA ARG A 392 19.52 -13.96 -14.15
C ARG A 392 20.85 -14.37 -13.51
N ALA A 393 21.25 -13.73 -12.42
CA ALA A 393 22.47 -14.08 -11.69
C ALA A 393 22.42 -15.51 -11.14
N TYR A 394 21.27 -15.93 -10.60
CA TYR A 394 21.07 -17.28 -10.09
C TYR A 394 21.36 -18.35 -11.16
N VAL A 395 20.87 -18.15 -12.38
CA VAL A 395 21.13 -19.07 -13.50
C VAL A 395 22.58 -18.98 -14.00
N VAL A 396 23.12 -17.77 -14.17
CA VAL A 396 24.51 -17.55 -14.65
C VAL A 396 25.53 -18.19 -13.71
N GLN A 397 25.29 -18.17 -12.40
CA GLN A 397 26.15 -18.78 -11.39
C GLN A 397 25.87 -20.29 -11.18
N GLY A 398 25.13 -20.94 -12.08
CA GLY A 398 24.88 -22.39 -12.08
C GLY A 398 23.72 -22.87 -11.19
N GLY A 399 22.92 -21.95 -10.64
CA GLY A 399 21.74 -22.27 -9.84
C GLY A 399 20.63 -22.92 -10.67
N LYS A 400 20.07 -24.02 -10.16
CA LYS A 400 18.93 -24.72 -10.78
C LYS A 400 17.63 -24.10 -10.29
N ILE A 401 16.81 -23.61 -11.21
CA ILE A 401 15.52 -22.97 -10.91
C ILE A 401 14.65 -23.82 -9.95
N ASP A 402 14.65 -25.14 -10.13
CA ASP A 402 13.86 -26.04 -9.31
C ASP A 402 14.30 -26.15 -7.85
N ALA A 403 15.51 -25.70 -7.52
CA ALA A 403 16.01 -25.61 -6.15
C ALA A 403 15.53 -24.35 -5.40
N LEU A 404 14.78 -23.45 -6.07
CA LEU A 404 14.21 -22.28 -5.41
C LEU A 404 12.96 -22.67 -4.59
N PRO A 405 12.85 -22.21 -3.33
CA PRO A 405 11.71 -22.57 -2.46
C PRO A 405 10.37 -22.07 -3.01
N TYR A 406 10.38 -20.93 -3.70
CA TYR A 406 9.25 -20.40 -4.44
C TYR A 406 9.70 -20.02 -5.84
N LYS A 407 8.81 -20.20 -6.83
CA LYS A 407 9.08 -19.94 -8.24
C LYS A 407 8.01 -19.02 -8.81
N ALA A 408 8.41 -17.82 -9.19
CA ALA A 408 7.63 -16.90 -10.01
C ALA A 408 7.44 -17.53 -11.40
N LYS A 409 6.26 -18.13 -11.62
CA LYS A 409 5.94 -18.96 -12.80
C LYS A 409 6.12 -18.22 -14.14
N TRP A 410 5.89 -16.91 -14.15
CA TRP A 410 5.87 -16.10 -15.36
C TRP A 410 7.19 -15.38 -15.64
N PHE A 411 8.31 -15.80 -15.05
CA PHE A 411 9.60 -15.18 -15.35
C PHE A 411 10.06 -15.49 -16.80
N PRO A 412 10.56 -14.51 -17.58
CA PRO A 412 10.80 -13.10 -17.24
C PRO A 412 9.62 -12.16 -17.55
N PHE A 413 8.54 -12.65 -18.18
CA PHE A 413 7.40 -11.84 -18.60
C PHE A 413 6.78 -11.04 -17.44
N GLY A 414 6.54 -11.68 -16.29
CA GLY A 414 5.91 -11.07 -15.13
C GLY A 414 6.60 -9.77 -14.64
N PRO A 415 7.87 -9.83 -14.20
CA PRO A 415 8.56 -8.62 -13.73
C PRO A 415 8.78 -7.59 -14.85
N LEU A 416 8.92 -7.99 -16.12
CA LEU A 416 9.02 -7.05 -17.23
C LEU A 416 7.71 -6.29 -17.47
N LEU A 417 6.57 -6.99 -17.43
CA LEU A 417 5.26 -6.36 -17.56
C LEU A 417 5.00 -5.40 -16.39
N ALA A 418 5.27 -5.83 -15.14
CA ALA A 418 5.16 -4.97 -13.97
C ALA A 418 6.03 -3.71 -14.09
N LEU A 419 7.28 -3.86 -14.54
CA LEU A 419 8.21 -2.75 -14.78
C LEU A 419 7.64 -1.77 -15.82
N LEU A 420 7.15 -2.27 -16.95
CA LEU A 420 6.58 -1.46 -18.02
C LEU A 420 5.32 -0.71 -17.57
N MET A 421 4.41 -1.39 -16.86
CA MET A 421 3.19 -0.77 -16.33
C MET A 421 3.53 0.34 -15.32
N THR A 422 4.48 0.08 -14.43
CA THR A 422 4.93 1.05 -13.42
C THR A 422 5.58 2.27 -14.08
N ALA A 423 6.49 2.04 -15.04
CA ALA A 423 7.12 3.12 -15.80
C ALA A 423 6.10 3.93 -16.62
N ALA A 424 5.13 3.26 -17.25
CA ALA A 424 4.07 3.92 -18.01
C ALA A 424 3.24 4.84 -17.10
N ILE A 425 2.86 4.40 -15.90
CA ILE A 425 2.11 5.25 -14.95
C ILE A 425 2.94 6.49 -14.57
N MET A 426 4.23 6.33 -14.29
CA MET A 426 5.11 7.46 -13.93
C MET A 426 5.32 8.45 -15.07
N ILE A 427 5.44 7.98 -16.31
CA ILE A 427 5.64 8.83 -17.49
C ILE A 427 4.36 9.59 -17.86
N ASN A 428 3.19 9.00 -17.62
CA ASN A 428 1.89 9.62 -17.91
C ASN A 428 1.50 10.76 -16.95
N LEU A 429 2.39 11.17 -16.03
CA LEU A 429 2.21 12.43 -15.30
C LEU A 429 2.29 13.58 -16.31
N ASP A 430 1.22 14.38 -16.42
CA ASP A 430 1.11 15.49 -17.38
C ASP A 430 2.05 16.66 -17.03
N PRO A 431 3.16 16.88 -17.79
CA PRO A 431 4.12 17.94 -17.49
C PRO A 431 3.50 19.33 -17.59
N ALA A 432 2.38 19.49 -18.30
CA ALA A 432 1.67 20.76 -18.36
C ALA A 432 1.14 21.20 -16.98
N GLN A 433 0.94 20.26 -16.05
CA GLN A 433 0.54 20.59 -14.68
C GLN A 433 1.60 21.41 -13.94
N LEU A 434 2.90 21.24 -14.26
CA LEU A 434 4.00 22.05 -13.71
C LEU A 434 3.92 23.52 -14.11
N PHE A 435 3.21 23.83 -15.20
CA PHE A 435 3.05 25.19 -15.72
C PHE A 435 1.63 25.73 -15.51
N SER A 436 0.81 25.00 -14.75
CA SER A 436 -0.57 25.37 -14.44
C SER A 436 -0.67 26.26 -13.19
N ALA A 437 -1.87 26.80 -12.91
CA ALA A 437 -2.15 27.48 -11.65
C ALA A 437 -1.96 26.56 -10.41
N GLN A 438 -1.88 25.25 -10.61
CA GLN A 438 -1.65 24.23 -9.59
C GLN A 438 -0.20 23.73 -9.58
N TRP A 439 0.74 24.50 -10.13
CA TRP A 439 2.16 24.12 -10.26
C TRP A 439 2.79 23.63 -8.96
N GLY A 440 2.38 24.14 -7.79
CA GLY A 440 2.90 23.68 -6.49
C GLY A 440 2.53 22.23 -6.16
N GLN A 441 1.30 21.81 -6.49
CA GLN A 441 0.85 20.41 -6.33
C GLN A 441 1.59 19.53 -7.34
N ALA A 442 1.69 19.97 -8.60
CA ALA A 442 2.45 19.26 -9.62
C ALA A 442 3.91 19.09 -9.20
N LEU A 443 4.60 20.17 -8.84
CA LEU A 443 6.01 20.17 -8.44
C LEU A 443 6.28 19.17 -7.30
N ALA A 444 5.40 19.14 -6.30
CA ALA A 444 5.55 18.22 -5.18
C ALA A 444 5.23 16.75 -5.55
N THR A 445 4.28 16.50 -6.46
CA THR A 445 4.00 15.16 -7.02
C THR A 445 5.17 14.67 -7.85
N TYR A 446 5.73 15.54 -8.69
CA TYR A 446 6.94 15.26 -9.46
C TYR A 446 8.15 15.08 -8.57
N ALA A 447 8.23 15.74 -7.41
CA ALA A 447 9.41 15.73 -6.55
C ALA A 447 9.85 14.34 -6.10
N ALA A 448 8.94 13.36 -6.01
CA ALA A 448 9.31 11.97 -5.69
C ALA A 448 10.39 11.40 -6.66
N LEU A 449 10.28 11.71 -7.96
CA LEU A 449 11.22 11.23 -8.98
C LEU A 449 12.61 11.88 -8.87
N PRO A 450 12.75 13.23 -8.89
CA PRO A 450 14.03 13.88 -8.62
C PRO A 450 14.62 13.51 -7.27
N VAL A 451 13.83 13.39 -6.20
CA VAL A 451 14.35 12.97 -4.88
C VAL A 451 14.96 11.58 -4.97
N PHE A 452 14.28 10.61 -5.60
CA PHE A 452 14.84 9.28 -5.81
C PHE A 452 16.14 9.31 -6.64
N ILE A 453 16.13 10.07 -7.74
CA ILE A 453 17.29 10.25 -8.63
C ILE A 453 18.46 10.89 -7.88
N LEU A 454 18.20 11.94 -7.09
CA LEU A 454 19.20 12.62 -6.28
C LEU A 454 19.77 11.72 -5.19
N LEU A 455 18.94 10.92 -4.52
CA LEU A 455 19.42 9.93 -3.54
C LEU A 455 20.28 8.87 -4.22
N TYR A 456 19.86 8.35 -5.37
CA TYR A 456 20.61 7.35 -6.12
C TYR A 456 21.95 7.88 -6.63
N PHE A 457 21.96 8.96 -7.41
CA PHE A 457 23.20 9.52 -7.97
C PHE A 457 24.06 10.20 -6.91
N GLY A 458 23.46 10.83 -5.91
CA GLY A 458 24.18 11.42 -4.77
C GLY A 458 24.98 10.36 -4.00
N TYR A 459 24.36 9.22 -3.67
CA TYR A 459 25.08 8.11 -3.05
C TYR A 459 26.11 7.48 -3.99
N LYS A 460 25.72 7.28 -5.26
CA LYS A 460 26.59 6.68 -6.27
C LYS A 460 27.88 7.47 -6.49
N TRP A 461 27.80 8.79 -6.56
CA TRP A 461 28.97 9.66 -6.76
C TRP A 461 29.82 9.83 -5.50
N THR A 462 29.19 9.93 -4.33
CA THR A 462 29.93 10.05 -3.05
C THR A 462 30.68 8.76 -2.68
N HIS A 463 30.09 7.60 -2.97
CA HIS A 463 30.66 6.30 -2.59
C HIS A 463 31.23 5.51 -3.79
N ASN A 464 31.24 6.10 -4.99
CA ASN A 464 31.75 5.51 -6.24
C ASN A 464 31.22 4.10 -6.52
N THR A 465 29.94 3.86 -6.24
CA THR A 465 29.33 2.53 -6.41
C THR A 465 29.05 2.23 -7.88
N LYS A 466 29.03 0.93 -8.22
CA LYS A 466 28.80 0.44 -9.58
C LYS A 466 27.70 -0.62 -9.57
N ILE A 467 27.03 -0.76 -10.71
CA ILE A 467 26.09 -1.86 -10.93
C ILE A 467 26.88 -3.17 -10.85
N ILE A 468 26.41 -4.09 -10.02
CA ILE A 468 27.11 -5.35 -9.73
C ILE A 468 26.95 -6.28 -10.94
N PRO A 469 28.04 -6.78 -11.57
CA PRO A 469 27.98 -7.79 -12.62
C PRO A 469 27.23 -9.04 -12.17
N LEU A 470 26.52 -9.72 -13.07
CA LEU A 470 25.65 -10.85 -12.70
C LEU A 470 26.43 -12.00 -12.04
N GLU A 471 27.68 -12.19 -12.45
CA GLU A 471 28.61 -13.20 -11.94
C GLU A 471 29.13 -12.87 -10.54
N ALA A 472 29.10 -11.58 -10.16
CA ALA A 472 29.60 -11.08 -8.88
C ALA A 472 28.50 -10.84 -7.84
N ILE A 473 27.22 -11.03 -8.22
CA ILE A 473 26.10 -10.89 -7.30
C ILE A 473 26.20 -11.94 -6.19
N ASP A 474 26.13 -11.51 -4.94
CA ASP A 474 26.17 -12.40 -3.79
C ASP A 474 24.84 -13.16 -3.64
N LEU A 475 24.85 -14.47 -3.85
CA LEU A 475 23.71 -15.37 -3.69
C LEU A 475 23.77 -16.25 -2.42
N ARG A 476 24.72 -16.00 -1.51
CA ARG A 476 24.89 -16.82 -0.31
C ARG A 476 23.70 -16.66 0.64
N ARG A 477 23.12 -17.78 1.07
CA ARG A 477 22.14 -17.79 2.17
C ARG A 477 22.88 -17.72 3.50
N GLU A 478 22.62 -16.69 4.30
CA GLU A 478 23.04 -16.71 5.71
C GLU A 478 22.22 -17.80 6.42
N LYS A 479 22.92 -18.72 7.08
CA LYS A 479 22.30 -19.88 7.77
C LYS A 479 21.62 -19.48 9.06
#